data_AF-J2J2Q9-F1
#
_entry.id   AF-J2J2Q9-F1
#
_cell.length_a   1.000
_cell.length_b   1.000
_cell.length_c   1.000
_cell.angle_alpha   90.00
_cell.angle_beta   90.00
_cell.angle_gamma   90.00
#
_symmetry.space_group_name_H-M   'P 1'
#
loop_
_entity.id
_entity.type
_entity.pdbx_description
1 polymer ?
#
loop_
_entity_poly.entity_id
_entity_poly.type
_entity_poly.pdbx_seq_one_letter_code
_entity_poly.pdbx_strand_id
1 'polypeptide(L)'
;MRERITEMQVMIEEQSHFQPFGLPYWGFTDLNKGVGSMTASYDYHIGVDYHKSYGHLVVQDSTGKTLRSGRVKNDRQSLGGFLERYRENSHAVVEATRNWVVMYDWL
;
A
#
# COMPACT_ATOMS: atom_id res chain seq x y z
N MET A 1 35.17 2.09 24.08
CA MET A 1 34.35 2.53 22.93
C MET A 1 33.24 1.51 22.67
N ARG A 2 32.28 1.36 23.59
CA ARG A 2 31.17 0.39 23.49
C ARG A 2 29.85 0.92 24.07
N GLU A 3 29.70 2.23 24.19
CA GLU A 3 28.54 2.83 24.89
C GLU A 3 27.65 3.67 23.95
N ARG A 4 28.06 3.89 22.69
CA ARG A 4 27.25 4.62 21.69
C ARG A 4 26.41 3.73 20.76
N ILE A 5 26.45 2.41 20.94
CA ILE A 5 25.69 1.48 20.08
C ILE A 5 24.33 1.14 20.71
N THR A 6 24.25 1.14 22.05
CA THR A 6 23.03 0.74 22.78
C THR A 6 21.89 1.75 22.66
N GLU A 7 22.19 3.05 22.62
CA GLU A 7 21.15 4.10 22.51
C GLU A 7 20.51 4.18 21.11
N MET A 8 21.21 3.77 20.05
CA MET A 8 20.62 3.69 18.70
C MET A 8 19.71 2.46 18.53
N GLN A 9 19.92 1.38 19.29
CA GLN A 9 19.03 0.20 19.23
C GLN A 9 17.69 0.44 19.91
N VAL A 10 17.66 1.19 21.03
CA VAL A 10 16.41 1.48 21.76
C VAL A 10 15.45 2.37 20.96
N MET A 11 15.96 3.25 20.09
CA MET A 11 15.13 4.13 19.26
C MET A 11 14.46 3.41 18.07
N ILE A 12 14.84 2.16 17.78
CA ILE A 12 14.28 1.37 16.67
C ILE A 12 13.18 0.41 17.17
N GLU A 13 13.24 -0.03 18.43
CA GLU A 13 12.19 -0.91 19.00
C GLU A 13 10.86 -0.18 19.28
N GLU A 14 10.89 1.13 19.53
CA GLU A 14 9.68 1.93 19.84
C GLU A 14 8.94 2.45 18.58
N GLN A 15 9.30 1.98 17.38
CA GLN A 15 8.60 2.34 16.13
C GLN A 15 8.31 1.13 15.25
N SER A 16 7.46 0.20 15.70
CA SER A 16 6.75 -0.68 14.75
C SER A 16 5.52 -1.37 15.34
N HIS A 17 4.68 -0.66 16.09
CA HIS A 17 3.28 -1.08 16.22
C HIS A 17 2.43 -0.51 15.08
N PHE A 18 2.84 -0.81 13.83
CA PHE A 18 1.99 -0.59 12.67
C PHE A 18 1.17 -1.86 12.47
N GLN A 19 -0.06 -1.84 12.94
CA GLN A 19 -1.01 -2.90 12.60
C GLN A 19 -1.29 -2.79 11.09
N PRO A 20 -1.08 -3.84 10.29
CA PRO A 20 -1.56 -3.84 8.91
C PRO A 20 -3.09 -3.83 8.94
N PHE A 21 -3.68 -2.69 8.60
CA PHE A 21 -5.12 -2.54 8.45
C PHE A 21 -5.59 -3.45 7.31
N GLY A 22 -6.50 -4.40 7.59
CA GLY A 22 -7.13 -5.26 6.58
C GLY A 22 -7.15 -6.76 6.87
N LEU A 23 -6.52 -7.24 7.94
CA LEU A 23 -6.58 -8.67 8.30
C LEU A 23 -7.82 -8.98 9.15
N PRO A 24 -8.65 -9.98 8.78
CA PRO A 24 -9.68 -10.50 9.68
C PRO A 24 -9.03 -11.16 10.90
N TYR A 25 -9.71 -11.13 12.05
CA TYR A 25 -9.24 -11.67 13.34
C TYR A 25 -8.69 -13.12 13.27
N TRP A 26 -9.17 -13.92 12.31
CA TRP A 26 -8.67 -15.27 12.04
C TRP A 26 -7.22 -15.33 11.53
N GLY A 27 -6.67 -14.26 10.96
CA GLY A 27 -5.27 -14.20 10.51
C GLY A 27 -4.26 -14.13 11.66
N PHE A 28 -4.70 -13.90 12.90
CA PHE A 28 -3.81 -13.80 14.07
C PHE A 28 -3.37 -15.17 14.62
N THR A 29 -4.18 -16.21 14.44
CA THR A 29 -3.86 -17.56 14.95
C THR A 29 -2.73 -18.23 14.18
N ASP A 30 -2.55 -17.88 12.91
CA ASP A 30 -1.50 -18.46 12.06
C ASP A 30 -0.16 -17.72 12.19
N LEU A 31 -0.20 -16.45 12.61
CA LEU A 31 0.96 -15.62 12.90
C LEU A 31 1.80 -16.17 14.07
N ASN A 32 1.15 -16.75 15.08
CA ASN A 32 1.82 -17.34 16.25
C ASN A 32 2.47 -18.71 15.99
N LYS A 33 2.21 -19.34 14.84
CA LYS A 33 2.72 -20.69 14.50
C LYS A 33 3.94 -20.67 13.57
N GLY A 34 4.47 -19.48 13.24
CA GLY A 34 5.64 -19.36 12.35
C GLY A 34 5.38 -19.84 10.91
N VAL A 35 4.12 -19.96 10.50
CA VAL A 35 3.74 -20.34 9.14
C VAL A 35 3.63 -19.08 8.29
N GLY A 36 4.78 -18.61 7.79
CA GLY A 36 4.86 -17.65 6.70
C GLY A 36 4.34 -16.23 7.02
N SER A 37 5.04 -15.23 6.50
CA SER A 37 4.46 -13.90 6.34
C SER A 37 3.22 -14.01 5.45
N MET A 38 2.01 -14.06 6.04
CA MET A 38 0.75 -13.92 5.31
C MET A 38 0.59 -12.44 4.89
N THR A 39 1.46 -11.97 4.00
CA THR A 39 1.06 -10.86 3.12
C THR A 39 -0.10 -11.38 2.30
N ALA A 40 -1.28 -10.78 2.43
CA ALA A 40 -2.40 -11.12 1.57
C ALA A 40 -1.92 -11.12 0.09
N SER A 41 -2.18 -12.22 -0.63
CA SER A 41 -1.70 -12.40 -2.00
C SER A 41 -2.62 -11.64 -2.95
N TYR A 42 -2.23 -10.42 -3.28
CA TYR A 42 -2.91 -9.60 -4.28
C TYR A 42 -2.33 -9.87 -5.68
N ASP A 43 -3.20 -9.92 -6.68
CA ASP A 43 -2.78 -10.07 -8.07
C ASP A 43 -2.17 -8.76 -8.61
N TYR A 44 -2.63 -7.63 -8.08
CA TYR A 44 -2.18 -6.31 -8.49
C TYR A 44 -1.88 -5.38 -7.30
N HIS A 45 -0.80 -4.61 -7.45
CA HIS A 45 -0.44 -3.51 -6.56
C HIS A 45 -0.56 -2.18 -7.32
N ILE A 46 -1.34 -1.25 -6.77
CA ILE A 46 -1.63 0.03 -7.39
C ILE A 46 -1.01 1.14 -6.54
N GLY A 47 -0.06 1.88 -7.10
CA GLY A 47 0.49 3.09 -6.50
C GLY A 47 -0.23 4.32 -7.04
N VAL A 48 -0.70 5.18 -6.14
CA VAL A 48 -1.39 6.44 -6.47
C VAL A 48 -0.64 7.61 -5.84
N ASP A 49 -0.08 8.45 -6.70
CA ASP A 49 0.49 9.75 -6.35
C ASP A 49 -0.48 10.83 -6.83
N TYR A 50 -0.98 11.64 -5.88
CA TYR A 50 -1.96 12.67 -6.17
C TYR A 50 -1.27 14.03 -6.37
N HIS A 51 -1.56 14.68 -7.50
CA HIS A 51 -1.26 16.10 -7.69
C HIS A 51 -2.51 16.92 -7.97
N LYS A 52 -2.38 18.25 -8.01
CA LYS A 52 -3.50 19.19 -8.07
C LYS A 52 -4.40 19.02 -9.32
N SER A 53 -3.83 18.70 -10.48
CA SER A 53 -4.55 18.64 -11.76
C SER A 53 -4.66 17.24 -12.36
N TYR A 54 -3.82 16.31 -11.93
CA TYR A 54 -3.80 14.91 -12.34
C TYR A 54 -3.11 14.06 -11.26
N GLY A 55 -3.38 12.76 -11.27
CA GLY A 55 -2.67 11.76 -10.45
C GLY A 55 -1.72 10.94 -11.32
N HIS A 56 -0.59 10.55 -10.75
CA HIS A 56 0.30 9.54 -11.31
C HIS A 56 -0.09 8.17 -10.76
N LEU A 57 -0.54 7.28 -11.64
CA LEU A 57 -0.91 5.92 -11.27
C LEU A 57 0.08 4.93 -11.85
N VAL A 58 0.42 3.92 -11.05
CA VAL A 58 1.24 2.78 -11.45
C VAL A 58 0.55 1.51 -11.00
N VAL A 59 0.42 0.53 -11.89
CA VAL A 59 -0.09 -0.81 -11.62
C VAL A 59 1.03 -1.80 -11.83
N GLN A 60 1.28 -2.64 -10.84
CA GLN A 60 2.25 -3.72 -10.86
C GLN A 60 1.54 -5.06 -10.64
N ASP A 61 2.09 -6.14 -11.18
CA ASP A 61 1.68 -7.49 -10.79
C ASP A 61 2.26 -7.89 -9.42
N SER A 62 1.88 -9.08 -8.94
CA SER A 62 2.38 -9.67 -7.70
C SER A 62 3.90 -9.89 -7.66
N THR A 63 4.59 -9.85 -8.80
CA THR A 63 6.05 -9.97 -8.89
C THR A 63 6.76 -8.61 -8.85
N GLY A 64 6.01 -7.50 -8.82
CA GLY A 64 6.54 -6.14 -8.88
C GLY A 64 6.82 -5.63 -10.29
N LYS A 65 6.36 -6.33 -11.34
CA LYS A 65 6.52 -5.86 -12.72
C LYS A 65 5.42 -4.86 -13.05
N THR A 66 5.81 -3.69 -13.54
CA THR A 66 4.88 -2.66 -14.01
C THR A 66 4.07 -3.16 -15.22
N LEU A 67 2.75 -3.24 -15.04
CA LEU A 67 1.78 -3.58 -16.09
C LEU A 67 1.27 -2.33 -16.80
N ARG A 68 1.10 -1.24 -16.05
CA ARG A 68 0.58 0.03 -16.58
C ARG A 68 1.06 1.20 -15.74
N SER A 69 1.36 2.32 -16.38
CA SER A 69 1.58 3.60 -15.69
C SER A 69 1.04 4.75 -16.52
N GLY A 70 0.69 5.86 -15.87
CA GLY A 70 0.22 7.04 -16.59
C GLY A 70 -0.27 8.17 -15.71
N ARG A 71 -0.49 9.32 -16.35
CA ARG A 71 -1.20 10.45 -15.76
C ARG A 71 -2.70 10.26 -15.99
N VAL A 72 -3.48 10.38 -14.91
CA VAL A 72 -4.93 10.23 -14.94
C VAL A 72 -5.54 11.50 -14.38
N LYS A 73 -6.61 11.98 -15.00
CA LYS A 73 -7.33 13.14 -14.48
C LYS A 73 -7.96 12.78 -13.13
N ASN A 74 -7.98 13.73 -12.20
CA ASN A 74 -8.58 13.55 -10.87
C ASN A 74 -10.11 13.59 -10.95
N ASP A 75 -10.71 12.62 -11.62
CA ASP A 75 -12.14 12.36 -11.61
C ASP A 75 -12.44 10.86 -11.64
N ARG A 76 -13.59 10.49 -11.08
CA ARG A 76 -13.98 9.10 -10.87
C ARG A 76 -14.06 8.29 -12.17
N GLN A 77 -14.48 8.92 -13.27
CA GLN A 77 -14.61 8.25 -14.56
C GLN A 77 -13.23 7.91 -15.14
N SER A 78 -12.29 8.84 -15.07
CA SER A 78 -10.92 8.66 -15.55
C SER A 78 -10.16 7.61 -14.73
N LEU A 79 -10.30 7.65 -13.40
CA LEU A 79 -9.74 6.62 -12.51
C LEU A 79 -10.35 5.24 -12.79
N GLY A 80 -11.68 5.17 -12.85
CA GLY A 80 -12.40 3.92 -13.11
C GLY A 80 -12.00 3.27 -14.44
N GLY A 81 -11.93 4.06 -15.52
CA GLY A 81 -11.47 3.55 -16.82
C GLY A 81 -9.99 3.18 -16.84
N PHE A 82 -9.15 3.81 -16.02
CA PHE A 82 -7.75 3.41 -15.90
C PHE A 82 -7.59 2.07 -15.15
N LEU A 83 -8.42 1.83 -14.14
CA LEU A 83 -8.32 0.69 -13.23
C LEU A 83 -9.26 -0.47 -13.55
N GLU A 84 -10.15 -0.35 -14.53
CA GLU A 84 -11.19 -1.34 -14.86
C GLU A 84 -10.68 -2.79 -14.92
N ARG A 85 -9.50 -3.01 -15.50
CA ARG A 85 -8.89 -4.34 -15.66
C ARG A 85 -8.19 -4.88 -14.42
N TYR A 86 -8.08 -4.09 -13.36
CA TYR A 86 -7.28 -4.37 -12.17
C TYR A 86 -8.12 -4.18 -10.89
N ARG A 87 -9.44 -4.35 -10.96
CA ARG A 87 -10.33 -4.12 -9.79
C ARG A 87 -10.42 -5.33 -8.85
N GLU A 88 -10.18 -6.52 -9.37
CA GLU A 88 -10.30 -7.76 -8.60
C GLU A 88 -8.97 -8.10 -7.93
N ASN A 89 -9.05 -8.50 -6.65
CA ASN A 89 -7.91 -8.93 -5.82
C ASN A 89 -6.69 -7.97 -5.86
N SER A 90 -6.97 -6.68 -5.72
CA SER A 90 -5.97 -5.62 -5.81
C SER A 90 -5.75 -4.90 -4.49
N HIS A 91 -4.54 -4.38 -4.32
CA HIS A 91 -4.18 -3.52 -3.20
C HIS A 91 -3.70 -2.16 -3.70
N ALA A 92 -4.45 -1.11 -3.35
CA ALA A 92 -4.09 0.27 -3.68
C ALA A 92 -3.40 0.95 -2.50
N VAL A 93 -2.28 1.60 -2.79
CA VAL A 93 -1.52 2.42 -1.86
C VAL A 93 -1.56 3.86 -2.37
N VAL A 94 -2.01 4.77 -1.52
CA VAL A 94 -2.12 6.20 -1.82
C VAL A 94 -1.04 6.94 -1.06
N GLU A 95 -0.36 7.89 -1.71
CA GLU A 95 0.59 8.78 -1.05
C GLU A 95 -0.09 9.51 0.13
N ALA A 96 0.53 9.45 1.31
CA ALA A 96 0.00 9.99 2.55
C ALA A 96 0.19 11.51 2.66
N THR A 97 -0.32 12.28 1.69
CA THR A 97 -0.37 13.76 1.78
C THR A 97 -1.76 14.23 2.22
N ARG A 98 -1.91 15.48 2.66
CA ARG A 98 -3.18 15.99 3.24
C ARG A 98 -4.41 15.92 2.30
N ASN A 99 -4.24 15.58 1.03
CA ASN A 99 -5.31 15.43 0.04
C ASN A 99 -5.73 13.96 -0.19
N TRP A 100 -5.10 12.99 0.47
CA TRP A 100 -5.28 11.55 0.23
C TRP A 100 -6.74 11.08 0.34
N VAL A 101 -7.52 11.71 1.23
CA VAL A 101 -8.94 11.38 1.46
C VAL A 101 -9.77 11.47 0.18
N VAL A 102 -9.44 12.40 -0.74
CA VAL A 102 -10.16 12.56 -2.01
C VAL A 102 -9.98 11.35 -2.92
N MET A 103 -8.80 10.74 -2.93
CA MET A 103 -8.53 9.55 -3.74
C MET A 103 -9.10 8.29 -3.09
N TYR A 104 -9.15 8.23 -1.76
CA TYR A 104 -9.70 7.08 -1.04
C TYR A 104 -11.16 6.77 -1.43
N ASP A 105 -11.99 7.81 -1.60
CA ASP A 105 -13.40 7.62 -1.98
C ASP A 105 -13.61 7.14 -3.42
N TRP A 106 -12.56 7.19 -4.26
CA TRP A 106 -12.64 6.93 -5.70
C TRP A 106 -11.97 5.63 -6.15
N LEU A 107 -11.21 4.97 -5.26
CA LEU A 107 -10.46 3.74 -5.53
C LEU A 107 -11.26 2.48 -5.16
#